data_AF-A0A2N5J9U3-F1
#
_entry.id   AF-A0A2N5J9U3-F1
#
_cell.length_a   1.000
_cell.length_b   1.000
_cell.length_c   1.000
_cell.angle_alpha   90.00
_cell.angle_beta   90.00
_cell.angle_gamma   90.00
#
_symmetry.space_group_name_H-M   'P 1'
#
loop_
_entity.id
_entity.type
_entity.pdbx_description
1 polymer ?
#
loop_
_entity_poly.entity_id
_entity_poly.type
_entity_poly.pdbx_seq_one_letter_code
_entity_poly.pdbx_strand_id
1 'polypeptide(L)'
;MNCAPSGELTDTETATVQFHLAIRSVTHKQTIGDAPDAGTMNAVVEDMVRQVISCTGVENVVIAQQLPDGGNIFSEEFAQNLAKIKLPITKFNALLKLSQRSIRDYKRTNNVKAVEFDERLQKIVDAYNTRDNLQFVSDTVSDFVNDLSDQPLDLLKDLDKDRQSFESLGLTYEEKAFYDILVKVRDDIKSELDMDLTVLLYKNGYPPEWNEEVFDRVMAQATNYKSHPR
;
A
#
# COMPACT_ATOMS: atom_id res chain seq x y z
N MET A 1 38.53 15.02 30.09
CA MET A 1 37.96 15.41 31.38
C MET A 1 37.94 14.14 32.23
N ASN A 2 38.85 14.00 33.20
CA ASN A 2 38.90 12.81 34.06
C ASN A 2 37.82 12.97 35.14
N CYS A 3 36.73 12.22 35.01
CA CYS A 3 35.77 12.06 36.09
C CYS A 3 36.45 11.24 37.20
N ALA A 4 36.74 11.87 38.33
CA ALA A 4 37.16 11.15 39.53
C ALA A 4 35.95 10.34 40.05
N PRO A 5 36.13 9.06 40.41
CA PRO A 5 35.05 8.26 40.96
C PRO A 5 34.58 8.87 42.28
N SER A 6 33.26 8.93 42.50
CA SER A 6 32.62 9.45 43.72
C SER A 6 32.89 8.61 44.97
N GLY A 7 33.75 7.59 44.89
CA GLY A 7 34.06 6.65 45.96
C GLY A 7 33.05 5.53 46.15
N GLU A 8 31.93 5.53 45.41
CA GLU A 8 30.84 4.55 45.59
C GLU A 8 30.93 3.32 44.67
N LEU A 9 31.82 3.35 43.67
CA LEU A 9 32.02 2.25 42.74
C LEU A 9 33.24 1.43 43.16
N THR A 10 33.12 0.10 43.08
CA THR A 10 34.26 -0.80 43.28
C THR A 10 35.31 -0.59 42.19
N ASP A 11 36.56 -0.97 42.46
CA ASP A 11 37.66 -0.82 41.48
C ASP A 11 37.36 -1.55 40.17
N THR A 12 36.69 -2.69 40.24
CA THR A 12 36.27 -3.47 39.05
C THR A 12 35.19 -2.77 38.23
N GLU A 13 34.22 -2.12 38.88
CA GLU A 13 33.19 -1.34 38.20
C GLU A 13 33.79 -0.08 37.57
N THR A 14 34.70 0.60 38.28
CA THR A 14 35.40 1.76 37.77
C THR A 14 36.25 1.41 36.55
N ALA A 15 36.98 0.29 36.59
CA ALA A 15 37.75 -0.20 35.45
C ALA A 15 36.85 -0.56 34.26
N THR A 16 35.69 -1.18 34.50
CA THR A 16 34.71 -1.53 33.46
C THR A 16 34.12 -0.28 32.81
N VAL A 17 33.73 0.70 33.61
CA VAL A 17 33.22 1.99 33.12
C VAL A 17 34.28 2.71 32.30
N GLN A 18 35.53 2.77 32.79
CA GLN A 18 36.64 3.39 32.05
C GLN A 18 36.94 2.67 30.74
N PHE A 19 36.87 1.34 30.71
CA PHE A 19 37.03 0.53 29.51
C PHE A 19 35.95 0.84 28.46
N HIS A 20 34.68 0.86 28.85
CA HIS A 20 33.59 1.20 27.92
C HIS A 20 33.63 2.67 27.49
N LEU A 21 34.06 3.59 28.35
CA LEU A 21 34.29 5.00 27.99
C LEU A 21 35.43 5.15 26.99
N ALA A 22 36.50 4.37 27.15
CA ALA A 22 37.62 4.34 26.22
C ALA A 22 37.17 3.80 24.84
N ILE A 23 36.46 2.66 24.81
CA ILE A 23 35.87 2.11 23.57
C ILE A 23 34.96 3.15 22.93
N ARG A 24 34.00 3.72 23.67
CA ARG A 24 33.10 4.77 23.17
C ARG A 24 33.89 5.95 22.61
N SER A 25 34.96 6.39 23.26
CA SER A 25 35.79 7.49 22.76
C SER A 25 36.54 7.14 21.49
N VAL A 26 37.02 5.89 21.36
CA VAL A 26 37.72 5.41 20.16
C VAL A 26 36.74 5.23 19.03
N THR A 27 35.60 4.58 19.26
CA THR A 27 34.52 4.46 18.29
C THR A 27 34.07 5.85 17.84
N HIS A 28 33.80 6.76 18.77
CA HIS A 28 33.42 8.14 18.45
C HIS A 28 34.48 8.89 17.65
N LYS A 29 35.77 8.76 18.00
CA LYS A 29 36.88 9.38 17.24
C LYS A 29 37.11 8.73 15.88
N GLN A 30 36.82 7.45 15.72
CA GLN A 30 36.91 6.71 14.46
C GLN A 30 35.68 6.93 13.56
N THR A 31 34.55 7.34 14.12
CA THR A 31 33.30 7.65 13.37
C THR A 31 33.10 9.13 13.10
N ILE A 32 33.97 10.03 13.60
CA ILE A 32 33.96 11.45 13.22
C ILE A 32 34.56 11.56 11.81
N GLY A 33 33.67 11.67 10.84
CA GLY A 33 34.00 11.93 9.45
C GLY A 33 32.77 11.89 8.55
N ASP A 34 31.98 10.80 8.60
CA ASP A 34 30.91 10.61 7.60
C ASP A 34 29.84 9.56 7.93
N ALA A 35 29.74 9.05 9.16
CA ALA A 35 28.70 8.08 9.52
C ALA A 35 27.61 8.76 10.37
N PRO A 36 26.51 9.24 9.76
CA PRO A 36 25.39 9.79 10.52
C PRO A 36 24.84 8.74 11.50
N ASP A 37 24.56 9.14 12.75
CA ASP A 37 23.89 8.25 13.70
C ASP A 37 22.47 7.91 13.20
N ALA A 38 21.89 6.80 13.66
CA ALA A 38 20.57 6.36 13.19
C ALA A 38 19.46 7.41 13.41
N GLY A 39 19.56 8.25 14.44
CA GLY A 39 18.63 9.35 14.67
C GLY A 39 18.82 10.46 13.65
N THR A 40 20.05 10.84 13.34
CA THR A 40 20.39 11.82 12.29
C THR A 40 20.04 11.29 10.89
N MET A 41 20.29 10.02 10.59
CA MET A 41 19.85 9.38 9.36
C MET A 41 18.33 9.42 9.24
N ASN A 42 17.61 9.03 10.30
CA ASN A 42 16.16 9.06 10.28
C ASN A 42 15.62 10.48 10.19
N ALA A 43 16.26 11.48 10.81
CA ALA A 43 15.87 12.88 10.69
C ALA A 43 16.12 13.44 9.29
N VAL A 44 17.22 13.06 8.62
CA VAL A 44 17.50 13.44 7.23
C VAL A 44 16.54 12.73 6.27
N VAL A 45 16.24 11.45 6.50
CA VAL A 45 15.24 10.72 5.71
C VAL A 45 13.85 11.29 5.94
N GLU A 46 13.48 11.61 7.19
CA GLU A 46 12.22 12.27 7.53
C GLU A 46 12.13 13.65 6.87
N ASP A 47 13.19 14.45 6.93
CA ASP A 47 13.23 15.76 6.29
C ASP A 47 13.22 15.65 4.77
N MET A 48 13.91 14.67 4.18
CA MET A 48 13.85 14.37 2.75
C MET A 48 12.45 13.91 2.34
N VAL A 49 11.79 13.04 3.12
CA VAL A 49 10.40 12.62 2.90
C VAL A 49 9.46 13.81 3.04
N ARG A 50 9.67 14.67 4.04
CA ARG A 50 8.89 15.88 4.29
C ARG A 50 9.08 16.92 3.18
N GLN A 51 10.30 17.04 2.67
CA GLN A 51 10.66 17.87 1.52
C GLN A 51 10.12 17.29 0.21
N VAL A 52 10.05 15.98 0.03
CA VAL A 52 9.37 15.35 -1.11
C VAL A 52 7.86 15.57 -1.01
N ILE A 53 7.28 15.52 0.19
CA ILE A 53 5.88 15.89 0.45
C ILE A 53 5.64 17.40 0.22
N SER A 54 6.61 18.27 0.48
CA SER A 54 6.48 19.72 0.28
C SER A 54 6.86 20.19 -1.13
N CYS A 55 7.74 19.50 -1.85
CA CYS A 55 8.04 19.68 -3.28
C CYS A 55 6.95 19.05 -4.18
N THR A 56 6.21 18.05 -3.69
CA THR A 56 4.87 17.71 -4.22
C THR A 56 3.81 18.72 -3.77
N GLY A 57 4.19 19.66 -2.91
CA GLY A 57 3.47 20.88 -2.56
C GLY A 57 3.75 22.02 -3.55
N VAL A 58 3.77 21.72 -4.84
CA VAL A 58 3.20 22.69 -5.78
C VAL A 58 1.70 22.59 -5.62
N GLU A 59 1.15 23.61 -4.96
CA GLU A 59 -0.13 24.23 -5.30
C GLU A 59 -0.89 23.55 -6.46
N ASN A 60 -1.78 22.61 -6.15
CA ASN A 60 -2.89 22.26 -7.03
C ASN A 60 -4.23 22.78 -6.46
N VAL A 61 -4.12 23.96 -5.87
CA VAL A 61 -5.12 25.02 -6.06
C VAL A 61 -5.48 25.15 -7.55
N VAL A 62 -4.60 24.79 -8.50
CA VAL A 62 -4.88 24.81 -9.95
C VAL A 62 -5.89 23.73 -10.41
N ILE A 63 -5.86 22.50 -9.86
CA ILE A 63 -6.88 21.49 -10.21
C ILE A 63 -8.20 21.80 -9.50
N ALA A 64 -8.16 22.38 -8.30
CA ALA A 64 -9.35 22.84 -7.61
C ALA A 64 -9.95 24.14 -8.19
N GLN A 65 -9.16 24.99 -8.85
CA GLN A 65 -9.63 26.24 -9.48
C GLN A 65 -10.07 26.07 -10.93
N GLN A 66 -9.66 25.00 -11.62
CA GLN A 66 -10.12 24.67 -12.97
C GLN A 66 -11.20 23.57 -13.00
N LEU A 67 -11.52 22.99 -11.85
CA LEU A 67 -12.80 22.31 -11.64
C LEU A 67 -13.84 23.39 -11.30
N PRO A 68 -14.78 23.72 -12.20
CA PRO A 68 -15.89 24.57 -11.81
C PRO A 68 -16.64 23.90 -10.66
N ASP A 69 -16.91 24.71 -9.63
CA ASP A 69 -17.78 24.46 -8.47
C ASP A 69 -18.44 23.08 -8.40
N GLY A 70 -17.97 22.23 -7.49
CA GLY A 70 -18.74 21.06 -7.05
C GLY A 70 -19.04 20.01 -8.13
N GLY A 71 -18.36 20.05 -9.27
CA GLY A 71 -18.50 19.04 -10.32
C GLY A 71 -18.21 17.62 -9.81
N ASN A 72 -19.03 16.67 -10.23
CA ASN A 72 -18.82 15.25 -9.91
C ASN A 72 -17.44 14.83 -10.43
N ILE A 73 -16.54 14.43 -9.52
CA ILE A 73 -15.19 13.93 -9.84
C ILE A 73 -15.20 12.66 -10.70
N PHE A 74 -16.37 12.02 -10.82
CA PHE A 74 -16.60 10.84 -11.65
C PHE A 74 -17.30 11.19 -12.98
N SER A 75 -17.45 12.48 -13.30
CA SER A 75 -18.04 12.90 -14.57
C SER A 75 -17.10 12.67 -15.76
N GLU A 76 -17.70 12.35 -16.91
CA GLU A 76 -16.97 12.20 -18.17
C GLU A 76 -16.29 13.52 -18.59
N GLU A 77 -16.88 14.67 -18.26
CA GLU A 77 -16.28 15.99 -18.49
C GLU A 77 -14.97 16.16 -17.72
N PHE A 78 -14.92 15.70 -16.47
CA PHE A 78 -13.71 15.74 -15.67
C PHE A 78 -12.61 14.84 -16.24
N ALA A 79 -12.96 13.62 -16.68
CA ALA A 79 -12.03 12.72 -17.34
C ALA A 79 -11.45 13.33 -18.64
N GLN A 80 -12.29 13.99 -19.45
CA GLN A 80 -11.85 14.70 -20.65
C GLN A 80 -10.95 15.89 -20.34
N ASN A 81 -11.21 16.61 -19.25
CA ASN A 81 -10.36 17.73 -18.83
C ASN A 81 -9.01 17.23 -18.30
N LEU A 82 -8.97 16.10 -17.59
CA LEU A 82 -7.72 15.44 -17.20
C LEU A 82 -6.93 14.92 -18.40
N ALA A 83 -7.60 14.43 -19.45
CA ALA A 83 -6.95 13.97 -20.68
C ALA A 83 -6.26 15.12 -21.47
N LYS A 84 -6.73 16.37 -21.30
CA LYS A 84 -6.13 17.55 -21.93
C LYS A 84 -4.84 18.03 -21.25
N ILE A 85 -4.51 17.50 -20.06
CA ILE A 85 -3.31 17.88 -19.31
C ILE A 85 -2.08 17.32 -20.03
N LYS A 86 -1.25 18.20 -20.59
CA LYS A 86 -0.04 17.85 -21.35
C LYS A 86 1.16 17.41 -20.49
N LEU A 87 1.03 17.43 -19.17
CA LEU A 87 2.09 17.11 -18.21
C LEU A 87 1.82 15.73 -17.58
N PRO A 88 2.46 14.64 -18.06
CA PRO A 88 2.14 13.27 -17.63
C PRO A 88 2.35 13.04 -16.14
N ILE A 89 3.49 13.50 -15.62
CA ILE A 89 3.86 13.33 -14.20
C ILE A 89 2.87 14.08 -13.30
N THR A 90 2.47 15.28 -13.69
CA THR A 90 1.49 16.08 -12.94
C THR A 90 0.11 15.44 -13.00
N LYS A 91 -0.30 14.94 -14.18
CA LYS A 91 -1.57 14.21 -14.38
C LYS A 91 -1.62 12.97 -13.49
N PHE A 92 -0.58 12.15 -13.50
CA PHE A 92 -0.47 10.94 -12.67
C PHE A 92 -0.61 11.26 -11.18
N ASN A 93 0.17 12.21 -10.67
CA ASN A 93 0.14 12.59 -9.26
C ASN A 93 -1.20 13.21 -8.83
N ALA A 94 -1.85 13.96 -9.71
CA ALA A 94 -3.19 14.47 -9.48
C ALA A 94 -4.21 13.35 -9.32
N LEU A 95 -4.22 12.40 -10.26
CA LEU A 95 -5.08 11.23 -10.21
C LEU A 95 -4.81 10.37 -8.97
N LEU A 96 -3.54 10.22 -8.58
CA LEU A 96 -3.16 9.51 -7.37
C LEU A 96 -3.77 10.17 -6.12
N LYS A 97 -3.60 11.49 -5.96
CA LYS A 97 -4.17 12.24 -4.83
C LYS A 97 -5.70 12.18 -4.79
N LEU A 98 -6.35 12.26 -5.96
CA LEU A 98 -7.80 12.14 -6.07
C LEU A 98 -8.31 10.74 -5.71
N SER A 99 -7.60 9.71 -6.17
CA SER A 99 -7.89 8.31 -5.83
C SER A 99 -7.77 8.08 -4.32
N GLN A 100 -6.69 8.54 -3.70
CA GLN A 100 -6.49 8.46 -2.25
C GLN A 100 -7.60 9.15 -1.46
N ARG A 101 -8.06 10.33 -1.91
CA ARG A 101 -9.18 11.04 -1.28
C ARG A 101 -10.47 10.25 -1.42
N SER A 102 -10.78 9.76 -2.62
CA SER A 102 -12.02 9.03 -2.90
C SER A 102 -12.08 7.70 -2.12
N ILE A 103 -10.98 6.97 -2.05
CA ILE A 103 -10.85 5.75 -1.24
C ILE A 103 -11.05 6.07 0.24
N ARG A 104 -10.47 7.17 0.73
CA ARG A 104 -10.63 7.59 2.13
C ARG A 104 -12.08 7.91 2.48
N ASP A 105 -12.79 8.58 1.58
CA ASP A 105 -14.21 8.89 1.77
C ASP A 105 -15.04 7.61 1.71
N TYR A 106 -14.75 6.71 0.78
CA TYR A 106 -15.41 5.41 0.65
C TYR A 106 -15.17 4.49 1.85
N LYS A 107 -13.98 4.56 2.47
CA LYS A 107 -13.64 3.81 3.69
C LYS A 107 -14.57 4.09 4.87
N ARG A 108 -15.24 5.25 4.89
CA ARG A 108 -16.21 5.61 5.94
C ARG A 108 -17.50 4.81 5.85
N THR A 109 -17.90 4.40 4.65
CA THR A 109 -19.11 3.62 4.40
C THR A 109 -18.79 2.13 4.27
N ASN A 110 -17.72 1.79 3.53
CA ASN A 110 -17.34 0.41 3.24
C ASN A 110 -15.83 0.20 3.42
N ASN A 111 -15.44 -0.29 4.60
CA ASN A 111 -14.03 -0.53 4.91
C ASN A 111 -13.43 -1.67 4.09
N VAL A 112 -14.18 -2.76 3.89
CA VAL A 112 -13.70 -3.96 3.20
C VAL A 112 -13.28 -3.64 1.77
N LYS A 113 -14.17 -3.02 1.00
CA LYS A 113 -13.84 -2.64 -0.38
C LYS A 113 -12.81 -1.53 -0.45
N ALA A 114 -12.83 -0.57 0.47
CA ALA A 114 -11.80 0.46 0.51
C ALA A 114 -10.39 -0.11 0.69
N VAL A 115 -10.20 -1.16 1.49
CA VAL A 115 -8.91 -1.84 1.62
C VAL A 115 -8.49 -2.49 0.29
N GLU A 116 -9.40 -3.18 -0.41
CA GLU A 116 -9.10 -3.75 -1.73
C GLU A 116 -8.68 -2.68 -2.75
N PHE A 117 -9.35 -1.53 -2.78
CA PHE A 117 -8.99 -0.41 -3.66
C PHE A 117 -7.66 0.25 -3.26
N ASP A 118 -7.35 0.32 -1.96
CA ASP A 118 -6.08 0.83 -1.46
C ASP A 118 -4.90 -0.07 -1.87
N GLU A 119 -5.06 -1.40 -1.79
CA GLU A 119 -4.07 -2.36 -2.29
C GLU A 119 -3.85 -2.25 -3.81
N ARG A 120 -4.92 -2.06 -4.58
CA ARG A 120 -4.84 -1.82 -6.02
C ARG A 120 -4.08 -0.52 -6.32
N LEU A 121 -4.36 0.55 -5.58
CA LEU A 121 -3.66 1.82 -5.71
C LEU A 121 -2.17 1.69 -5.36
N GLN A 122 -1.86 0.95 -4.30
CA GLN A 122 -0.48 0.71 -3.88
C GLN A 122 0.31 -0.02 -4.97
N LYS A 123 -0.28 -1.02 -5.65
CA LYS A 123 0.35 -1.68 -6.80
C LYS A 123 0.68 -0.71 -7.94
N ILE A 124 -0.15 0.29 -8.19
CA ILE A 124 0.10 1.32 -9.20
C ILE A 124 1.29 2.21 -8.78
N VAL A 125 1.34 2.59 -7.50
CA VAL A 125 2.45 3.36 -6.93
C VAL A 125 3.75 2.56 -7.01
N ASP A 126 3.71 1.28 -6.67
CA ASP A 126 4.87 0.40 -6.73
C ASP A 126 5.37 0.23 -8.17
N ALA A 127 4.47 0.09 -9.14
CA ALA A 127 4.82 0.03 -10.57
C ALA A 127 5.49 1.34 -11.03
N TYR A 128 5.02 2.48 -10.55
CA TYR A 128 5.63 3.78 -10.81
C TYR A 128 7.02 3.92 -10.17
N ASN A 129 7.17 3.51 -8.90
CA ASN A 129 8.42 3.61 -8.14
C ASN A 129 9.49 2.62 -8.60
N THR A 130 9.10 1.39 -8.95
CA THR A 130 10.02 0.37 -9.48
C THR A 130 10.74 0.84 -10.73
N ARG A 131 10.11 1.75 -11.47
CA ARG A 131 10.62 2.33 -12.70
C ARG A 131 11.60 3.49 -12.49
N ASP A 132 11.60 4.15 -11.32
CA ASP A 132 12.62 5.15 -10.96
C ASP A 132 14.03 4.52 -10.87
N ASN A 133 14.09 3.18 -10.75
CA ASN A 133 15.33 2.40 -10.74
C ASN A 133 15.91 2.12 -12.15
N LEU A 134 15.20 2.53 -13.22
CA LEU A 134 15.62 2.40 -14.61
C LEU A 134 15.81 3.80 -15.21
N GLN A 135 16.98 4.40 -14.94
CA GLN A 135 17.47 5.56 -15.70
C GLN A 135 17.52 5.23 -17.20
N PHE A 136 17.45 6.27 -18.03
CA PHE A 136 17.71 6.34 -19.47
C PHE A 136 16.48 6.51 -20.40
N VAL A 137 16.52 7.65 -21.12
CA VAL A 137 15.67 8.16 -22.22
C VAL A 137 14.42 8.97 -21.80
N SER A 138 14.54 10.31 -21.90
CA SER A 138 13.50 11.30 -21.54
C SER A 138 12.19 11.17 -22.33
N ASP A 139 12.24 10.68 -23.57
CA ASP A 139 11.07 10.65 -24.44
C ASP A 139 10.16 9.44 -24.16
N THR A 140 10.74 8.28 -23.80
CA THR A 140 9.97 7.09 -23.40
C THR A 140 9.34 7.23 -22.01
N VAL A 141 9.80 8.21 -21.22
CA VAL A 141 9.27 8.52 -19.89
C VAL A 141 7.85 9.05 -19.95
N SER A 142 7.60 9.97 -20.88
CA SER A 142 6.31 10.64 -21.00
C SER A 142 5.21 9.64 -21.38
N ASP A 143 5.49 8.78 -22.35
CA ASP A 143 4.52 7.81 -22.87
C ASP A 143 4.19 6.75 -21.81
N PHE A 144 5.20 6.22 -21.12
CA PHE A 144 4.98 5.27 -20.02
C PHE A 144 4.16 5.85 -18.87
N VAL A 145 4.44 7.11 -18.46
CA VAL A 145 3.67 7.76 -17.39
C VAL A 145 2.24 8.07 -17.84
N ASN A 146 2.02 8.37 -19.12
CA ASN A 146 0.68 8.51 -19.67
C ASN A 146 -0.08 7.19 -19.62
N ASP A 147 0.52 6.08 -20.03
CA ASP A 147 -0.10 4.75 -19.96
C ASP A 147 -0.41 4.34 -18.52
N LEU A 148 0.51 4.60 -17.58
CA LEU A 148 0.24 4.38 -16.16
C LEU A 148 -0.85 5.29 -15.60
N SER A 149 -1.04 6.49 -16.16
CA SER A 149 -2.08 7.42 -15.70
C SER A 149 -3.50 6.92 -15.99
N ASP A 150 -3.66 5.99 -16.93
CA ASP A 150 -4.97 5.39 -17.18
C ASP A 150 -5.38 4.45 -16.03
N GLN A 151 -4.42 3.83 -15.33
CA GLN A 151 -4.72 2.90 -14.23
C GLN A 151 -5.40 3.59 -13.01
N PRO A 152 -4.91 4.72 -12.47
CA PRO A 152 -5.64 5.48 -11.45
C PRO A 152 -7.01 5.99 -11.92
N LEU A 153 -7.14 6.35 -13.20
CA LEU A 153 -8.41 6.81 -13.75
C LEU A 153 -9.44 5.68 -13.79
N ASP A 154 -9.03 4.50 -14.24
CA ASP A 154 -9.87 3.30 -14.22
C ASP A 154 -10.22 2.87 -12.79
N LEU A 155 -9.27 2.99 -11.86
CA LEU A 155 -9.52 2.76 -10.43
C LEU A 155 -10.62 3.68 -9.88
N LEU A 156 -10.60 4.97 -10.24
CA LEU A 156 -11.63 5.94 -9.86
C LEU A 156 -12.99 5.58 -10.43
N LYS A 157 -13.05 5.16 -11.70
CA LYS A 157 -14.30 4.72 -12.35
C LYS A 157 -14.86 3.45 -11.69
N ASP A 158 -14.00 2.50 -11.40
CA ASP A 158 -14.37 1.26 -10.70
C ASP A 158 -14.92 1.55 -9.30
N LEU A 159 -14.30 2.49 -8.59
CA LEU A 159 -14.76 2.92 -7.26
C LEU A 159 -16.15 3.55 -7.33
N ASP A 160 -16.39 4.45 -8.29
CA ASP A 160 -17.71 5.05 -8.49
C ASP A 160 -18.77 4.02 -8.86
N LYS A 161 -18.41 3.08 -9.74
CA LYS A 161 -19.30 1.99 -10.14
C LYS A 161 -19.63 1.08 -8.96
N ASP A 162 -18.67 0.70 -8.14
CA ASP A 162 -18.92 -0.10 -6.92
C ASP A 162 -19.83 0.68 -5.96
N ARG A 163 -19.60 1.99 -5.82
CA ARG A 163 -20.42 2.90 -5.02
C ARG A 163 -21.84 3.11 -5.57
N GLN A 164 -22.10 2.90 -6.85
CA GLN A 164 -23.46 3.05 -7.41
C GLN A 164 -24.16 1.70 -7.65
N SER A 165 -23.39 0.60 -7.63
CA SER A 165 -23.86 -0.74 -8.01
C SER A 165 -25.12 -1.19 -7.25
N PHE A 166 -25.26 -0.79 -5.99
CA PHE A 166 -26.35 -1.18 -5.12
C PHE A 166 -27.60 -0.28 -5.22
N GLU A 167 -27.49 0.93 -5.79
CA GLU A 167 -28.65 1.82 -5.98
C GLU A 167 -29.68 1.14 -6.90
N SER A 168 -29.19 0.40 -7.90
CA SER A 168 -30.03 -0.40 -8.80
C SER A 168 -30.77 -1.57 -8.12
N LEU A 169 -30.29 -2.00 -6.94
CA LEU A 169 -30.85 -3.09 -6.15
C LEU A 169 -31.77 -2.59 -5.02
N GLY A 170 -31.90 -1.27 -4.85
CA GLY A 170 -32.69 -0.66 -3.78
C GLY A 170 -32.12 -0.88 -2.37
N LEU A 171 -30.83 -1.22 -2.27
CA LEU A 171 -30.14 -1.42 -1.00
C LEU A 171 -29.57 -0.12 -0.47
N THR A 172 -29.39 -0.02 0.85
CA THR A 172 -28.67 1.09 1.46
C THR A 172 -27.15 0.90 1.37
N TYR A 173 -26.40 1.98 1.57
CA TYR A 173 -24.93 1.94 1.65
C TYR A 173 -24.46 1.01 2.77
N GLU A 174 -25.16 0.98 3.90
CA GLU A 174 -24.88 0.14 5.05
C GLU A 174 -25.13 -1.34 4.74
N GLU A 175 -26.22 -1.67 4.03
CA GLU A 175 -26.54 -3.04 3.63
C GLU A 175 -25.51 -3.59 2.64
N LYS A 176 -25.04 -2.75 1.70
CA LYS A 176 -23.93 -3.10 0.80
C LYS A 176 -22.65 -3.39 1.57
N ALA A 177 -22.27 -2.53 2.52
CA ALA A 177 -21.08 -2.74 3.33
C ALA A 177 -21.17 -4.03 4.15
N PHE A 178 -22.35 -4.32 4.72
CA PHE A 178 -22.61 -5.57 5.42
C PHE A 178 -22.49 -6.79 4.50
N TYR A 179 -23.07 -6.72 3.30
CA TYR A 179 -22.94 -7.77 2.30
C TYR A 179 -21.48 -8.05 1.93
N ASP A 180 -20.67 -7.01 1.72
CA ASP A 180 -19.26 -7.16 1.37
C ASP A 180 -18.46 -7.78 2.53
N ILE A 181 -18.80 -7.47 3.78
CA ILE A 181 -18.25 -8.15 4.97
C ILE A 181 -18.61 -9.64 4.95
N LEU A 182 -19.87 -9.99 4.68
CA LEU A 182 -20.30 -11.39 4.62
C LEU A 182 -19.59 -12.17 3.51
N VAL A 183 -19.43 -11.55 2.34
CA VAL A 183 -18.67 -12.12 1.23
C VAL A 183 -17.22 -12.37 1.62
N LYS A 184 -16.57 -11.38 2.25
CA LYS A 184 -15.20 -11.53 2.73
C LYS A 184 -15.06 -12.65 3.75
N VAL A 185 -15.91 -12.69 4.78
CA VAL A 185 -15.88 -13.74 5.81
C VAL A 185 -16.12 -15.13 5.19
N ARG A 186 -17.04 -15.25 4.23
CA ARG A 186 -17.25 -16.49 3.49
C ARG A 186 -15.99 -16.93 2.75
N ASP A 187 -15.31 -16.01 2.07
CA ASP A 187 -14.12 -16.31 1.28
C ASP A 187 -12.93 -16.67 2.19
N ASP A 188 -12.79 -16.01 3.34
CA ASP A 188 -11.80 -16.34 4.37
C ASP A 188 -12.02 -17.76 4.93
N ILE A 189 -13.26 -18.10 5.31
CA ILE A 189 -13.62 -19.45 5.79
C ILE A 189 -13.37 -20.50 4.72
N LYS A 190 -13.69 -20.19 3.45
CA LYS A 190 -13.46 -21.10 2.33
C LYS A 190 -11.97 -21.36 2.15
N SER A 191 -11.15 -20.32 2.19
CA SER A 191 -9.68 -20.41 2.09
C SER A 191 -9.08 -21.24 3.23
N GLU A 192 -9.54 -21.02 4.46
CA GLU A 192 -9.12 -21.82 5.62
C GLU A 192 -9.47 -23.31 5.45
N LEU A 193 -10.71 -23.60 5.04
CA LEU A 193 -11.15 -24.97 4.79
C LEU A 193 -10.37 -25.65 3.66
N ASP A 194 -10.06 -24.91 2.59
CA ASP A 194 -9.26 -25.42 1.47
C ASP A 194 -7.82 -25.74 1.92
N MET A 195 -7.23 -24.90 2.78
CA MET A 195 -5.92 -25.16 3.37
C MET A 195 -5.93 -26.39 4.29
N ASP A 196 -6.91 -26.48 5.19
CA ASP A 196 -7.06 -27.61 6.12
C ASP A 196 -7.24 -28.92 5.37
N LEU A 197 -8.08 -28.92 4.33
CA LEU A 197 -8.30 -30.09 3.49
C LEU A 197 -7.01 -30.48 2.75
N THR A 198 -6.27 -29.51 2.21
CA THR A 198 -4.98 -29.76 1.56
C THR A 198 -4.00 -30.44 2.52
N VAL A 199 -3.89 -29.94 3.76
CA VAL A 199 -3.04 -30.52 4.80
C VAL A 199 -3.49 -31.93 5.17
N LEU A 200 -4.80 -32.18 5.28
CA LEU A 200 -5.36 -33.50 5.57
C LEU A 200 -5.07 -34.51 4.45
N LEU A 201 -5.25 -34.12 3.19
CA LEU A 201 -4.95 -34.97 2.03
C LEU A 201 -3.47 -35.37 2.03
N TYR A 202 -2.58 -34.40 2.23
CA TYR A 202 -1.14 -34.65 2.30
C TYR A 202 -0.77 -35.61 3.44
N LYS A 203 -1.32 -35.41 4.65
CA LYS A 203 -1.10 -36.31 5.80
C LYS A 203 -1.56 -37.75 5.55
N ASN A 204 -2.53 -37.94 4.67
CA ASN A 204 -3.05 -39.27 4.30
C ASN A 204 -2.40 -39.83 3.02
N GLY A 205 -1.34 -39.20 2.50
CA GLY A 205 -0.63 -39.67 1.32
C GLY A 205 -1.34 -39.38 -0.01
N TYR A 206 -2.23 -38.38 -0.03
CA TYR A 206 -2.91 -37.92 -1.24
C TYR A 206 -2.32 -36.59 -1.74
N PRO A 207 -2.17 -36.42 -3.06
CA PRO A 207 -2.38 -37.44 -4.09
C PRO A 207 -1.22 -38.45 -4.11
N PRO A 208 -1.48 -39.75 -4.35
CA PRO A 208 -0.44 -40.79 -4.38
C PRO A 208 0.59 -40.56 -5.51
N GLU A 209 0.18 -39.89 -6.58
CA GLU A 209 1.05 -39.32 -7.60
C GLU A 209 0.59 -37.90 -7.90
N TRP A 210 1.52 -36.95 -8.06
CA TRP A 210 1.17 -35.55 -8.28
C TRP A 210 0.52 -35.35 -9.66
N ASN A 211 -0.73 -34.90 -9.66
CA ASN A 211 -1.46 -34.47 -10.84
C ASN A 211 -2.39 -33.32 -10.45
N GLU A 212 -2.12 -32.13 -10.98
CA GLU A 212 -2.81 -30.88 -10.66
C GLU A 212 -4.32 -30.96 -10.95
N GLU A 213 -4.71 -31.51 -12.10
CA GLU A 213 -6.11 -31.63 -12.48
C GLU A 213 -6.88 -32.60 -11.56
N VAL A 214 -6.24 -33.70 -11.13
CA VAL A 214 -6.84 -34.65 -10.19
C VAL A 214 -6.99 -34.03 -8.81
N PHE A 215 -5.96 -33.29 -8.35
CA PHE A 215 -6.00 -32.58 -7.08
C PHE A 215 -7.13 -31.54 -7.06
N ASP A 216 -7.24 -30.71 -8.09
CA ASP A 216 -8.28 -29.69 -8.22
C ASP A 216 -9.68 -30.30 -8.23
N ARG A 217 -9.88 -31.43 -8.92
CA ARG A 217 -11.16 -32.15 -8.91
C ARG A 217 -11.53 -32.66 -7.52
N VAL A 218 -10.57 -33.19 -6.76
CA VAL A 218 -10.80 -33.67 -5.38
C VAL A 218 -11.16 -32.50 -4.46
N MET A 219 -10.43 -31.39 -4.56
CA MET A 219 -10.72 -30.16 -3.81
C MET A 219 -12.11 -29.61 -4.17
N ALA A 220 -12.46 -29.57 -5.46
CA ALA A 220 -13.77 -29.13 -5.93
C ALA A 220 -14.91 -30.06 -5.46
N GLN A 221 -14.68 -31.37 -5.39
CA GLN A 221 -15.68 -32.31 -4.89
C GLN A 221 -15.92 -32.15 -3.39
N ALA A 222 -14.85 -31.99 -2.61
CA ALA A 222 -14.93 -31.84 -1.16
C ALA A 222 -15.61 -30.52 -0.74
N THR A 223 -15.31 -29.43 -1.45
CA THR A 223 -15.98 -28.13 -1.22
C THR A 223 -17.46 -28.15 -1.60
N ASN A 224 -17.84 -28.89 -2.65
CA ASN A 224 -19.23 -28.99 -3.09
C ASN A 224 -20.09 -29.97 -2.26
N TYR A 225 -19.49 -30.91 -1.52
CA TYR A 225 -20.22 -31.96 -0.80
C TYR A 225 -21.20 -31.43 0.27
N LYS A 226 -20.97 -30.23 0.83
CA LYS A 226 -21.89 -29.60 1.80
C LYS A 226 -23.10 -28.90 1.16
N SER A 227 -23.09 -28.63 -0.16
CA SER A 227 -24.18 -27.91 -0.84
C SER A 227 -25.43 -28.77 -1.08
N HIS A 228 -25.30 -30.10 -1.03
CA HIS A 228 -26.37 -31.07 -1.21
C HIS A 228 -26.24 -32.20 -0.17
N PRO A 229 -26.63 -31.96 1.09
CA PRO A 229 -26.75 -33.04 2.06
C PRO A 229 -27.88 -33.99 1.60
N ARG A 230 -27.60 -35.29 1.56
CA ARG A 230 -28.63 -36.32 1.40
C ARG A 230 -29.55 -36.37 2.61
#